data_AF-A0A9Q8YWK1-F1
#
_entry.id   AF-A0A9Q8YWK1-F1
#
_cell.length_a   1.000
_cell.length_b   1.000
_cell.length_c   1.000
_cell.angle_alpha   90.00
_cell.angle_beta   90.00
_cell.angle_gamma   90.00
#
_symmetry.space_group_name_H-M   'P 1'
#
loop_
_entity.id
_entity.type
_entity.pdbx_description
1 polymer ?
#
loop_
_entity_poly.entity_id
_entity_poly.type
_entity_poly.pdbx_seq_one_letter_code
_entity_poly.pdbx_strand_id
1 'polypeptide(L)'
;MTQTDPSITELQQKHIGFSSLLFGILCICFFLLFSALGVWQVQRLNWKTNLIISANQRVHLPPIKAPPQNQWAHITFEKDEYRPVIITGKFLTDKNIFVTAVAQDTTGYWVLTPLQTAENTLTFVNRGFIPMDARHDFQNSEQSHTNTPHSATQIKQTTIIGLLRMSEKNGFFPRKNNPDTNLWYTRDLPAMAQKLGLPTVAPYFIDAGKKTATQATLPIAGLTIVHFRNNHLVYAITWFTLAAGVLGASFFVLRQKS
;
A
#
# COMPACT_ATOMS: atom_id res chain seq x y z
N MET A 1 9.52 -72.93 -23.54
CA MET A 1 10.25 -71.74 -24.03
C MET A 1 9.24 -70.83 -24.70
N THR A 2 8.74 -69.84 -23.99
CA THR A 2 7.77 -68.85 -24.51
C THR A 2 8.55 -67.80 -25.29
N GLN A 3 8.44 -67.81 -26.62
CA GLN A 3 8.94 -66.74 -27.48
C GLN A 3 8.12 -65.47 -27.19
N THR A 4 8.76 -64.45 -26.63
CA THR A 4 8.18 -63.11 -26.55
C THR A 4 8.08 -62.52 -27.96
N ASP A 5 6.89 -62.01 -28.31
CA ASP A 5 6.58 -61.41 -29.60
C ASP A 5 7.45 -60.15 -29.84
N PRO A 6 8.26 -60.09 -30.92
CA PRO A 6 9.12 -58.96 -31.21
C PRO A 6 8.34 -57.64 -31.38
N SER A 7 7.07 -57.69 -31.78
CA SER A 7 6.23 -56.49 -31.96
C SER A 7 5.86 -55.78 -30.65
N ILE A 8 5.64 -56.55 -29.57
CA ILE A 8 5.33 -55.98 -28.24
C ILE A 8 6.57 -55.33 -27.63
N THR A 9 7.75 -55.90 -27.89
CA THR A 9 9.03 -55.40 -27.37
C THR A 9 9.41 -54.05 -28.00
N GLU A 10 9.22 -53.89 -29.32
CA GLU A 10 9.44 -52.59 -30.00
C GLU A 10 8.48 -51.48 -29.53
N LEU A 11 7.20 -51.80 -29.35
CA LEU A 11 6.21 -50.82 -28.87
C LEU A 11 6.53 -50.34 -27.45
N GLN A 12 6.91 -51.26 -26.55
CA GLN A 12 7.33 -50.90 -25.19
C GLN A 12 8.59 -50.01 -25.20
N GLN A 13 9.59 -50.35 -26.01
CA GLN A 13 10.83 -49.56 -26.11
C GLN A 13 10.59 -48.14 -26.66
N LYS A 14 9.71 -47.99 -27.66
CA LYS A 14 9.33 -46.69 -28.22
C LYS A 14 8.54 -45.82 -27.23
N HIS A 15 7.64 -46.41 -26.44
CA HIS A 15 6.92 -45.72 -25.38
C HIS A 15 7.83 -45.26 -24.23
N ILE A 16 8.80 -46.09 -23.82
CA ILE A 16 9.79 -45.76 -22.77
C ILE A 16 10.72 -44.62 -23.22
N GLY A 17 11.14 -44.63 -24.50
CA GLY A 17 11.95 -43.56 -25.09
C GLY A 17 11.21 -42.22 -25.16
N PHE A 18 9.95 -42.24 -25.63
CA PHE A 18 9.12 -41.04 -25.71
C PHE A 18 8.80 -40.44 -24.33
N SER A 19 8.43 -41.28 -23.35
CA SER A 19 8.18 -40.82 -21.97
C SER A 19 9.41 -40.23 -21.31
N SER A 20 10.60 -40.76 -21.59
CA SER A 20 11.87 -40.25 -21.05
C SER A 20 12.24 -38.90 -21.66
N LEU A 21 12.02 -38.74 -22.96
CA LEU A 21 12.24 -37.47 -23.66
C LEU A 21 11.28 -36.38 -23.17
N LEU A 22 9.99 -36.70 -23.05
CA LEU A 22 8.97 -35.78 -22.55
C LEU A 22 9.28 -35.34 -21.11
N PHE A 23 9.68 -36.27 -20.25
CA PHE A 23 10.11 -35.95 -18.88
C PHE A 23 11.31 -35.02 -18.85
N GLY A 24 12.34 -35.28 -19.66
CA GLY A 24 13.53 -34.41 -19.77
C GLY A 24 13.17 -33.00 -20.23
N ILE A 25 12.31 -32.87 -21.24
CA ILE A 25 11.81 -31.57 -21.73
C ILE A 25 11.07 -30.83 -20.59
N LEU A 26 10.18 -31.52 -19.87
CA LEU A 26 9.43 -30.93 -18.78
C LEU A 26 10.34 -30.45 -17.64
N CYS A 27 11.35 -31.23 -17.27
CA CYS A 27 12.36 -30.84 -16.29
C CYS A 27 13.13 -29.59 -16.74
N ILE A 28 13.55 -29.52 -18.01
CA ILE A 28 14.21 -28.32 -18.55
C ILE A 28 13.28 -27.11 -18.50
N CYS A 29 12.02 -27.26 -18.92
CA CYS A 29 11.03 -26.18 -18.87
C CYS A 29 10.82 -25.67 -17.45
N PHE A 30 10.64 -26.55 -16.46
CA PHE A 30 10.47 -26.14 -15.06
C PHE A 30 11.73 -25.51 -14.47
N PHE A 31 12.90 -26.05 -14.79
CA PHE A 31 14.17 -25.47 -14.35
C PHE A 31 14.33 -24.03 -14.87
N LEU A 32 14.07 -23.81 -16.16
CA LEU A 32 14.13 -22.48 -16.77
C LEU A 32 13.10 -21.53 -16.17
N LEU A 33 11.86 -22.00 -15.98
CA LEU A 33 10.79 -21.22 -15.36
C LEU A 33 11.16 -20.79 -13.93
N PHE A 34 11.55 -21.72 -13.07
CA PHE A 34 11.88 -21.41 -11.68
C PHE A 34 13.13 -20.54 -11.57
N SER A 35 14.13 -20.76 -12.43
CA SER A 35 15.31 -19.89 -12.49
C SER A 35 14.93 -18.46 -12.92
N ALA A 36 14.08 -18.31 -13.93
CA ALA A 36 13.59 -17.01 -14.38
C ALA A 36 12.78 -16.29 -13.29
N LEU A 37 11.92 -17.01 -12.57
CA LEU A 37 11.18 -16.49 -11.42
C LEU A 37 12.11 -16.08 -10.27
N GLY A 38 13.16 -16.87 -10.00
CA GLY A 38 14.19 -16.54 -9.00
C GLY A 38 14.93 -15.24 -9.34
N VAL A 39 15.39 -15.10 -10.59
CA VAL A 39 16.05 -13.88 -11.08
C VAL A 39 15.12 -12.68 -10.99
N TRP A 40 13.85 -12.83 -11.41
CA TRP A 40 12.85 -11.77 -11.31
C TRP A 40 12.63 -11.34 -9.86
N GLN A 41 12.58 -12.27 -8.91
CA GLN A 41 12.45 -11.92 -7.48
C GLN A 41 13.66 -11.14 -6.95
N VAL A 42 14.89 -11.47 -7.38
CA VAL A 42 16.09 -10.69 -7.00
C VAL A 42 16.04 -9.28 -7.58
N GLN A 43 15.65 -9.13 -8.85
CA GLN A 43 15.46 -7.81 -9.46
C GLN A 43 14.39 -7.01 -8.72
N ARG A 44 13.27 -7.65 -8.37
CA ARG A 44 12.16 -7.04 -7.63
C ARG A 44 12.56 -6.66 -6.21
N LEU A 45 13.38 -7.49 -5.55
CA LEU A 45 13.98 -7.20 -4.25
C LEU A 45 14.78 -5.90 -4.32
N ASN A 46 15.71 -5.80 -5.25
CA ASN A 46 16.57 -4.62 -5.41
C ASN A 46 15.75 -3.36 -5.73
N TRP A 47 14.81 -3.45 -6.68
CA TRP A 47 13.89 -2.36 -6.98
C TRP A 47 13.12 -1.89 -5.75
N LYS A 48 12.54 -2.82 -4.98
CA LYS A 48 11.75 -2.49 -3.78
C LYS A 48 12.62 -1.91 -2.67
N THR A 49 13.81 -2.46 -2.48
CA THR A 49 14.79 -1.95 -1.50
C THR A 49 15.16 -0.50 -1.82
N ASN A 50 15.40 -0.16 -3.09
CA ASN A 50 15.71 1.21 -3.49
C ASN A 50 14.54 2.18 -3.22
N LEU A 51 13.30 1.75 -3.43
CA LEU A 51 12.12 2.56 -3.05
C LEU A 51 12.04 2.80 -1.54
N ILE A 52 12.30 1.76 -0.73
CA ILE A 52 12.28 1.85 0.73
C ILE A 52 13.37 2.80 1.23
N ILE A 53 14.60 2.66 0.73
CA ILE A 53 15.72 3.55 1.06
C ILE A 53 15.36 5.00 0.68
N SER A 54 14.83 5.21 -0.52
CA SER A 54 14.42 6.53 -0.99
C SER A 54 13.35 7.16 -0.08
N ALA A 55 12.34 6.38 0.31
CA ALA A 55 11.29 6.85 1.23
C ALA A 55 11.85 7.18 2.62
N ASN A 56 12.72 6.33 3.17
CA ASN A 56 13.36 6.54 4.47
C ASN A 56 14.29 7.77 4.48
N GLN A 57 14.97 8.07 3.38
CA GLN A 57 15.73 9.31 3.26
C GLN A 57 14.81 10.52 3.15
N ARG A 58 13.74 10.39 2.36
CA ARG A 58 12.82 11.48 2.05
C ARG A 58 12.09 12.03 3.26
N VAL A 59 11.69 11.18 4.20
CA VAL A 59 10.99 11.61 5.44
C VAL A 59 11.79 12.57 6.30
N HIS A 60 13.12 12.63 6.12
CA HIS A 60 14.01 13.51 6.86
C HIS A 60 14.34 14.82 6.12
N LEU A 61 13.85 15.00 4.89
CA LEU A 61 14.05 16.22 4.13
C LEU A 61 13.27 17.39 4.73
N PRO A 62 13.73 18.65 4.54
CA PRO A 62 12.99 19.80 5.02
C PRO A 62 11.59 19.87 4.38
N PRO A 63 10.53 20.23 5.13
CA PRO A 63 9.20 20.39 4.56
C PRO A 63 9.17 21.43 3.44
N ILE A 64 8.49 21.11 2.34
CA ILE A 64 8.20 22.05 1.24
C ILE A 64 6.73 22.43 1.25
N LYS A 65 6.35 23.56 0.61
CA LYS A 65 4.91 23.89 0.44
C LYS A 65 4.21 22.72 -0.27
N ALA A 66 3.04 22.32 0.23
CA ALA A 66 2.25 21.28 -0.39
C ALA A 66 2.00 21.60 -1.88
N PRO A 67 2.18 20.63 -2.81
CA PRO A 67 2.06 20.89 -4.24
C PRO A 67 0.71 21.50 -4.63
N PRO A 68 0.69 22.69 -5.27
CA PRO A 68 -0.53 23.31 -5.80
C PRO A 68 -1.08 22.54 -7.01
N GLN A 69 -2.32 22.89 -7.41
CA GLN A 69 -3.07 22.17 -8.44
C GLN A 69 -2.35 22.02 -9.78
N ASN A 70 -1.58 23.01 -10.21
CA ASN A 70 -0.80 22.94 -11.45
C ASN A 70 0.36 21.93 -11.41
N GLN A 71 0.73 21.43 -10.23
CA GLN A 71 1.78 20.40 -10.06
C GLN A 71 1.20 19.00 -9.88
N TRP A 72 -0.11 18.85 -9.67
CA TRP A 72 -0.75 17.56 -9.35
C TRP A 72 -0.53 16.47 -10.40
N ALA A 73 -0.42 16.85 -11.67
CA ALA A 73 -0.16 15.91 -12.77
C ALA A 73 1.23 15.26 -12.70
N HIS A 74 2.16 15.82 -11.94
CA HIS A 74 3.54 15.32 -11.81
C HIS A 74 3.79 14.54 -10.52
N ILE A 75 2.78 14.45 -9.65
CA ILE A 75 2.90 13.77 -8.35
C ILE A 75 2.81 12.27 -8.57
N THR A 76 3.81 11.54 -8.06
CA THR A 76 3.91 10.09 -8.21
C THR A 76 4.28 9.42 -6.90
N PHE A 77 3.90 8.15 -6.75
CA PHE A 77 4.25 7.38 -5.57
C PHE A 77 5.78 7.30 -5.38
N GLU A 78 6.52 7.07 -6.46
CA GLU A 78 7.96 6.87 -6.43
C GLU A 78 8.71 8.14 -5.97
N LYS A 79 8.22 9.33 -6.34
CA LYS A 79 8.91 10.61 -6.06
C LYS A 79 8.40 11.34 -4.83
N ASP A 80 7.11 11.23 -4.51
CA ASP A 80 6.45 12.14 -3.58
C ASP A 80 5.89 11.45 -2.33
N GLU A 81 5.65 10.14 -2.35
CA GLU A 81 5.17 9.39 -1.17
C GLU A 81 6.12 9.61 0.01
N TYR A 82 5.57 9.96 1.17
CA TYR A 82 6.30 10.34 2.38
C TYR A 82 7.16 11.61 2.27
N ARG A 83 6.93 12.49 1.28
CA ARG A 83 7.57 13.81 1.25
C ARG A 83 7.04 14.69 2.40
N PRO A 84 7.91 15.26 3.26
CA PRO A 84 7.49 16.26 4.22
C PRO A 84 6.96 17.50 3.50
N VAL A 85 5.74 17.90 3.83
CA VAL A 85 5.06 19.07 3.29
C VAL A 85 4.46 19.93 4.38
N ILE A 86 4.32 21.22 4.08
CA ILE A 86 3.62 22.21 4.90
C ILE A 86 2.42 22.76 4.13
N ILE A 87 1.27 22.83 4.80
CA ILE A 87 0.04 23.42 4.26
C ILE A 87 -0.61 24.28 5.33
N THR A 88 -1.19 25.42 4.92
CA THR A 88 -1.92 26.31 5.81
C THR A 88 -3.32 26.54 5.25
N GLY A 89 -4.33 26.43 6.11
CA GLY A 89 -5.71 26.64 5.69
C GLY A 89 -6.71 26.39 6.81
N LYS A 90 -7.97 26.30 6.43
CA LYS A 90 -9.10 26.05 7.33
C LYS A 90 -9.55 24.59 7.19
N PHE A 91 -9.75 23.91 8.31
CA PHE A 91 -10.45 22.63 8.31
C PHE A 91 -11.96 22.77 8.08
N LEU A 92 -12.50 21.94 7.19
CA LEU A 92 -13.93 21.74 7.03
C LEU A 92 -14.38 20.61 7.95
N THR A 93 -14.50 20.92 9.25
CA THR A 93 -14.75 19.92 10.32
C THR A 93 -16.13 19.26 10.23
N ASP A 94 -17.08 19.88 9.53
CA ASP A 94 -18.36 19.28 9.13
C ASP A 94 -18.22 18.15 8.10
N LYS A 95 -17.02 17.98 7.51
CA LYS A 95 -16.71 17.03 6.44
C LYS A 95 -15.69 15.96 6.85
N ASN A 96 -15.69 15.58 8.13
CA ASN A 96 -14.82 14.51 8.65
C ASN A 96 -15.17 13.13 8.05
N ILE A 97 -14.15 12.43 7.56
CA ILE A 97 -14.19 11.04 7.10
C ILE A 97 -13.46 10.15 8.10
N PHE A 98 -14.10 9.05 8.50
CA PHE A 98 -13.54 8.09 9.44
C PHE A 98 -13.09 6.82 8.71
N VAL A 99 -11.79 6.61 8.62
CA VAL A 99 -11.19 5.40 8.02
C VAL A 99 -10.78 4.44 9.10
N THR A 100 -11.36 3.25 9.11
CA THR A 100 -11.08 2.19 10.07
C THR A 100 -9.58 1.90 10.13
N ALA A 101 -9.04 1.88 11.34
CA ALA A 101 -7.62 1.73 11.59
C ALA A 101 -7.38 0.92 12.86
N VAL A 102 -6.17 0.36 12.94
CA VAL A 102 -5.61 -0.17 14.18
C VAL A 102 -4.35 0.65 14.47
N ALA A 103 -4.30 1.28 15.63
CA ALA A 103 -3.17 2.04 16.10
C ALA A 103 -3.14 2.01 17.63
N GLN A 104 -1.94 2.13 18.22
CA GLN A 104 -1.77 2.07 19.68
C GLN A 104 -2.45 0.86 20.32
N ASP A 105 -2.33 -0.32 19.69
CA ASP A 105 -2.92 -1.58 20.17
C ASP A 105 -4.44 -1.56 20.35
N THR A 106 -5.12 -0.59 19.73
CA THR A 106 -6.58 -0.44 19.76
C THR A 106 -7.16 -0.28 18.37
N THR A 107 -8.45 -0.61 18.23
CA THR A 107 -9.22 -0.35 17.00
C THR A 107 -9.86 1.03 17.08
N GLY A 108 -9.87 1.74 15.96
CA GLY A 108 -10.44 3.08 15.89
C GLY A 108 -10.46 3.61 14.47
N TYR A 109 -10.23 4.90 14.32
CA TYR A 109 -10.37 5.60 13.05
C TYR A 109 -9.25 6.61 12.82
N TRP A 110 -8.70 6.64 11.60
CA TRP A 110 -8.04 7.83 11.08
C TRP A 110 -9.11 8.88 10.74
N VAL A 111 -8.90 10.10 11.22
CA VAL A 111 -9.78 11.24 10.94
C VAL A 111 -9.21 12.03 9.77
N LEU A 112 -9.80 11.84 8.58
CA LEU A 112 -9.46 12.60 7.40
C LEU A 112 -10.41 13.79 7.28
N THR A 113 -9.85 15.00 7.27
CA THR A 113 -10.61 16.25 7.15
C THR A 113 -10.10 17.05 5.96
N PRO A 114 -10.98 17.53 5.07
CA PRO A 114 -10.57 18.50 4.05
C PRO A 114 -10.05 19.78 4.68
N LEU A 115 -8.90 20.24 4.23
CA LEU A 115 -8.34 21.55 4.55
C LEU A 115 -8.38 22.41 3.30
N GLN A 116 -9.02 23.58 3.43
CA GLN A 116 -9.14 24.58 2.38
C GLN A 116 -8.08 25.68 2.58
N THR A 117 -7.19 25.84 1.61
CA THR A 117 -6.19 26.93 1.64
C THR A 117 -6.81 28.28 1.28
N ALA A 118 -6.06 29.36 1.45
CA ALA A 118 -6.50 30.71 1.05
C ALA A 118 -6.77 30.80 -0.48
N GLU A 119 -6.07 29.99 -1.27
CA GLU A 119 -6.26 29.87 -2.72
C GLU A 119 -7.41 28.90 -3.09
N ASN A 120 -8.29 28.55 -2.14
CA ASN A 120 -9.40 27.60 -2.30
C ASN A 120 -8.99 26.18 -2.72
N THR A 121 -7.71 25.81 -2.57
CA THR A 121 -7.25 24.46 -2.83
C THR A 121 -7.70 23.53 -1.70
N LEU A 122 -8.31 22.40 -2.05
CA LEU A 122 -8.77 21.40 -1.09
C LEU A 122 -7.79 20.22 -1.03
N THR A 123 -7.29 19.93 0.17
CA THR A 123 -6.41 18.78 0.43
C THR A 123 -6.91 18.04 1.65
N PHE A 124 -7.06 16.72 1.56
CA PHE A 124 -7.36 15.91 2.74
C PHE A 124 -6.16 15.86 3.67
N VAL A 125 -6.39 16.02 4.97
CA VAL A 125 -5.38 15.82 6.00
C VAL A 125 -5.88 14.74 6.94
N ASN A 126 -5.09 13.68 7.12
CA ASN A 126 -5.27 12.77 8.24
C ASN A 126 -4.77 13.47 9.50
N ARG A 127 -5.69 13.97 10.32
CA ARG A 127 -5.41 14.70 11.56
C ARG A 127 -4.86 13.80 12.66
N GLY A 128 -5.11 12.49 12.57
CA GLY A 128 -4.66 11.52 13.55
C GLY A 128 -5.69 10.43 13.83
N PHE A 129 -5.38 9.64 14.85
CA PHE A 129 -6.21 8.51 15.30
C PHE A 129 -7.17 8.91 16.42
N ILE A 130 -8.37 8.35 16.39
CA ILE A 130 -9.28 8.30 17.54
C ILE A 130 -9.64 6.85 17.85
N PRO A 131 -9.67 6.45 19.14
CA PRO A 131 -10.29 5.19 19.57
C PRO A 131 -11.75 5.08 19.11
N MET A 132 -12.23 3.84 18.92
CA MET A 132 -13.57 3.59 18.40
C MET A 132 -14.70 4.13 19.30
N ASP A 133 -14.52 4.01 20.60
CA ASP A 133 -15.43 4.51 21.66
C ASP A 133 -15.48 6.04 21.73
N ALA A 134 -14.37 6.71 21.43
CA ALA A 134 -14.29 8.18 21.42
C ALA A 134 -14.97 8.84 20.20
N ARG A 135 -15.46 8.07 19.22
CA ARG A 135 -16.02 8.62 17.97
C ARG A 135 -17.21 9.55 18.21
N HIS A 136 -18.16 9.15 19.04
CA HIS A 136 -19.39 9.92 19.27
C HIS A 136 -19.07 11.27 19.92
N ASP A 137 -18.30 11.26 21.00
CA ASP A 137 -17.90 12.46 21.73
C ASP A 137 -17.05 13.40 20.86
N PHE A 138 -16.13 12.84 20.07
CA PHE A 138 -15.34 13.61 19.11
C PHE A 138 -16.24 14.32 18.09
N GLN A 139 -17.20 13.60 17.49
CA GLN A 139 -18.14 14.20 16.53
C GLN A 139 -18.99 15.32 17.15
N ASN A 140 -19.49 15.10 18.37
CA ASN A 140 -20.29 16.10 19.09
C ASN A 140 -19.46 17.37 19.39
N SER A 141 -18.20 17.19 19.83
CA SER A 141 -17.31 18.33 20.11
C SER A 141 -17.07 19.20 18.87
N GLU A 142 -16.84 18.57 17.71
CA GLU A 142 -16.59 19.29 16.45
C GLU A 142 -17.84 20.05 15.96
N GLN A 143 -19.05 19.54 16.25
CA GLN A 143 -20.34 20.19 15.94
C GLN A 143 -20.70 21.32 16.93
N SER A 144 -20.38 21.17 18.22
CA SER A 144 -20.61 22.24 19.20
C SER A 144 -19.78 23.49 18.87
N HIS A 145 -18.57 23.32 18.35
CA HIS A 145 -17.74 24.42 17.87
C HIS A 145 -18.28 25.12 16.61
N THR A 146 -19.13 24.46 15.81
CA THR A 146 -19.75 25.09 14.64
C THR A 146 -21.06 25.81 14.96
N ASN A 147 -21.73 25.46 16.07
CA ASN A 147 -23.11 25.89 16.37
C ASN A 147 -23.24 27.00 17.43
N THR A 148 -22.15 27.48 18.04
CA THR A 148 -22.21 28.62 18.99
C THR A 148 -22.41 29.96 18.26
N PRO A 149 -23.56 30.66 18.40
CA PRO A 149 -23.86 31.90 17.65
C PRO A 149 -23.21 33.17 18.25
N HIS A 150 -22.38 33.06 19.29
CA HIS A 150 -21.93 34.22 20.09
C HIS A 150 -20.44 34.22 20.45
N SER A 151 -19.62 33.53 19.68
CA SER A 151 -18.21 33.88 19.61
C SER A 151 -17.82 33.98 18.15
N ALA A 152 -17.55 35.22 17.73
CA ALA A 152 -16.72 35.53 16.58
C ALA A 152 -15.26 35.06 16.81
N THR A 153 -15.09 33.84 17.32
CA THR A 153 -13.80 33.17 17.45
C THR A 153 -13.44 32.68 16.07
N GLN A 154 -12.71 33.57 15.37
CA GLN A 154 -11.77 33.28 14.30
C GLN A 154 -11.79 31.82 13.86
N ILE A 155 -12.35 31.58 12.69
CA ILE A 155 -11.98 30.46 11.84
C ILE A 155 -10.45 30.44 11.75
N LYS A 156 -9.80 29.63 12.60
CA LYS A 156 -8.36 29.74 12.81
C LYS A 156 -7.66 29.03 11.67
N GLN A 157 -6.94 29.78 10.86
CA GLN A 157 -5.99 29.18 9.94
C GLN A 157 -5.03 28.29 10.74
N THR A 158 -4.91 27.05 10.30
CA THR A 158 -4.05 26.04 10.92
C THR A 158 -2.96 25.68 9.93
N THR A 159 -1.72 25.66 10.41
CA THR A 159 -0.56 25.22 9.66
C THR A 159 -0.23 23.79 10.04
N ILE A 160 -0.25 22.90 9.05
CA ILE A 160 0.03 21.47 9.20
C ILE A 160 1.39 21.18 8.58
N ILE A 161 2.24 20.50 9.34
CA ILE A 161 3.47 19.88 8.85
C ILE A 161 3.26 18.37 8.91
N GLY A 162 3.36 17.71 7.77
CA GLY A 162 3.03 16.30 7.65
C GLY A 162 3.73 15.62 6.50
N LEU A 163 3.38 14.36 6.27
CA LEU A 163 3.90 13.55 5.18
C LEU A 163 2.86 13.47 4.06
N LEU A 164 3.25 13.76 2.83
CA LEU A 164 2.42 13.54 1.65
C LEU A 164 2.22 12.03 1.44
N ARG A 165 0.98 11.62 1.21
CA ARG A 165 0.58 10.24 0.99
C ARG A 165 -0.35 10.12 -0.21
N MET A 166 -0.11 9.15 -1.07
CA MET A 166 -0.93 8.91 -2.26
C MET A 166 -2.29 8.29 -1.90
N SER A 167 -3.30 8.58 -2.72
CA SER A 167 -4.62 7.94 -2.62
C SER A 167 -4.55 6.41 -2.67
N GLU A 168 -5.32 5.73 -1.84
CA GLU A 168 -5.29 4.27 -1.69
C GLU A 168 -6.43 3.60 -2.44
N LYS A 169 -6.19 3.25 -3.72
CA LYS A 169 -7.15 2.49 -4.56
C LYS A 169 -6.65 1.11 -4.99
N ASN A 170 -5.36 0.79 -4.81
CA ASN A 170 -4.67 -0.27 -5.56
C ASN A 170 -4.41 -1.58 -4.77
N GLY A 171 -5.26 -1.93 -3.80
CA GLY A 171 -5.16 -3.24 -3.14
C GLY A 171 -5.60 -4.38 -4.06
N PHE A 172 -5.01 -5.58 -3.92
CA PHE A 172 -5.46 -6.78 -4.66
C PHE A 172 -6.91 -7.16 -4.31
N PHE A 173 -7.30 -7.00 -3.03
CA PHE A 173 -8.67 -7.24 -2.54
C PHE A 173 -8.96 -6.32 -1.34
N PRO A 174 -9.10 -5.00 -1.54
CA PRO A 174 -9.42 -4.11 -0.44
C PRO A 174 -10.84 -4.41 0.05
N ARG A 175 -11.06 -4.25 1.37
CA ARG A 175 -12.42 -4.19 1.90
C ARG A 175 -13.13 -3.00 1.24
N LYS A 176 -14.36 -3.20 0.79
CA LYS A 176 -15.14 -2.16 0.11
C LYS A 176 -15.53 -1.07 1.10
N ASN A 177 -15.27 0.19 0.75
CA ASN A 177 -15.78 1.34 1.49
C ASN A 177 -17.32 1.38 1.38
N ASN A 178 -17.97 1.90 2.42
CA ASN A 178 -19.40 2.22 2.44
C ASN A 178 -19.57 3.74 2.66
N PRO A 179 -19.68 4.53 1.56
CA PRO A 179 -19.85 5.97 1.64
C PRO A 179 -21.15 6.39 2.35
N ASP A 180 -22.23 5.60 2.25
CA ASP A 180 -23.54 5.96 2.83
C ASP A 180 -23.48 6.07 4.34
N THR A 181 -22.81 5.11 4.99
CA THR A 181 -22.64 5.07 6.45
C THR A 181 -21.34 5.74 6.93
N ASN A 182 -20.60 6.42 6.05
CA ASN A 182 -19.27 6.98 6.32
C ASN A 182 -18.31 5.96 6.97
N LEU A 183 -18.29 4.74 6.44
CA LEU A 183 -17.41 3.66 6.88
C LEU A 183 -16.38 3.36 5.80
N TRP A 184 -15.13 3.68 6.10
CA TRP A 184 -14.04 3.56 5.13
C TRP A 184 -12.98 2.58 5.64
N TYR A 185 -12.35 1.87 4.72
CA TYR A 185 -11.23 0.96 4.96
C TYR A 185 -9.97 1.39 4.18
N THR A 186 -10.15 2.11 3.06
CA THR A 186 -9.05 2.70 2.30
C THR A 186 -9.23 4.21 2.18
N ARG A 187 -8.11 4.92 2.03
CA ARG A 187 -8.08 6.37 1.78
C ARG A 187 -8.25 6.68 0.29
N ASP A 188 -9.38 6.28 -0.28
CA ASP A 188 -9.76 6.57 -1.68
C ASP A 188 -10.28 8.01 -1.79
N LEU A 189 -9.37 8.94 -2.09
CA LEU A 189 -9.67 10.38 -2.10
C LEU A 189 -10.74 10.79 -3.11
N PRO A 190 -10.75 10.28 -4.37
CA PRO A 190 -11.85 10.54 -5.31
C PRO A 190 -13.22 10.14 -4.74
N ALA A 191 -13.34 8.94 -4.16
CA ALA A 191 -14.61 8.48 -3.59
C ALA A 191 -15.03 9.33 -2.37
N MET A 192 -14.07 9.74 -1.52
CA MET A 192 -14.34 10.63 -0.38
C MET A 192 -14.80 12.02 -0.83
N ALA A 193 -14.13 12.60 -1.83
CA ALA A 193 -14.52 13.89 -2.39
C ALA A 193 -15.93 13.84 -2.97
N GLN A 194 -16.25 12.78 -3.72
CA GLN A 194 -17.60 12.56 -4.26
C GLN A 194 -18.65 12.48 -3.15
N LYS A 195 -18.41 11.70 -2.09
CA LYS A 195 -19.33 11.59 -0.94
C LYS A 195 -19.60 12.94 -0.29
N LEU A 196 -18.58 13.80 -0.19
CA LEU A 196 -18.66 15.08 0.50
C LEU A 196 -19.16 16.24 -0.39
N GLY A 197 -19.45 15.97 -1.66
CA GLY A 197 -19.82 16.99 -2.65
C GLY A 197 -18.70 18.00 -2.89
N LEU A 198 -17.44 17.59 -2.71
CA LEU A 198 -16.30 18.47 -2.93
C LEU A 198 -15.98 18.54 -4.43
N PRO A 199 -15.52 19.70 -4.92
CA PRO A 199 -15.01 19.83 -6.28
C PRO A 199 -13.64 19.12 -6.38
N THR A 200 -12.70 19.67 -7.16
CA THR A 200 -11.37 19.10 -7.29
C THR A 200 -10.60 19.13 -5.97
N VAL A 201 -10.13 17.96 -5.54
CA VAL A 201 -9.23 17.78 -4.38
C VAL A 201 -7.85 17.33 -4.85
N ALA A 202 -6.83 17.57 -4.03
CA ALA A 202 -5.49 17.06 -4.29
C ALA A 202 -5.48 15.53 -4.48
N PRO A 203 -4.66 14.97 -5.40
CA PRO A 203 -4.55 13.52 -5.63
C PRO A 203 -3.78 12.79 -4.51
N TYR A 204 -3.41 13.51 -3.45
CA TYR A 204 -2.71 13.06 -2.27
C TYR A 204 -3.40 13.61 -1.01
N PHE A 205 -3.15 12.96 0.12
CA PHE A 205 -3.50 13.46 1.44
C PHE A 205 -2.24 13.72 2.25
N ILE A 206 -2.38 14.42 3.38
CA ILE A 206 -1.27 14.73 4.29
C ILE A 206 -1.51 14.02 5.62
N ASP A 207 -0.58 13.15 6.03
CA ASP A 207 -0.54 12.61 7.39
C ASP A 207 0.07 13.66 8.33
N ALA A 208 -0.73 14.21 9.24
CA ALA A 208 -0.24 15.23 10.18
C ALA A 208 0.85 14.67 11.10
N GLY A 209 1.96 15.40 11.22
CA GLY A 209 3.07 15.04 12.09
C GLY A 209 2.85 15.43 13.56
N LYS A 210 3.64 14.86 14.47
CA LYS A 210 3.56 15.15 15.92
C LYS A 210 3.72 16.64 16.26
N LYS A 211 4.53 17.38 15.48
CA LYS A 211 4.77 18.82 15.69
C LYS A 211 3.54 19.70 15.48
N THR A 212 2.50 19.16 14.84
CA THR A 212 1.28 19.90 14.52
C THR A 212 0.18 19.74 15.57
N ALA A 213 0.22 18.69 16.41
CA ALA A 213 -0.82 18.42 17.40
C ALA A 213 -0.29 18.58 18.83
N THR A 214 -1.09 19.22 19.68
CA THR A 214 -0.93 19.12 21.14
C THR A 214 -1.27 17.69 21.56
N GLN A 215 -0.29 16.95 22.12
CA GLN A 215 -0.40 15.52 22.44
C GLN A 215 -1.56 15.16 23.39
N ALA A 216 -2.15 16.13 24.09
CA ALA A 216 -3.22 15.91 25.06
C ALA A 216 -4.64 15.85 24.48
N THR A 217 -4.82 16.08 23.18
CA THR A 217 -6.16 16.17 22.55
C THR A 217 -6.30 15.21 21.37
N LEU A 218 -7.43 14.50 21.29
CA LEU A 218 -7.83 13.76 20.09
C LEU A 218 -8.04 14.71 18.90
N PRO A 219 -7.75 14.30 17.66
CA PRO A 219 -7.14 13.03 17.26
C PRO A 219 -5.62 13.00 17.46
N ILE A 220 -5.06 11.81 17.70
CA ILE A 220 -3.64 11.62 17.98
C ILE A 220 -2.84 11.60 16.65
N ALA A 221 -2.12 12.69 16.37
CA ALA A 221 -1.31 12.84 15.16
C ALA A 221 0.04 12.11 15.24
N GLY A 222 0.73 12.01 14.09
CA GLY A 222 2.11 11.53 14.03
C GLY A 222 2.29 10.04 14.33
N LEU A 223 1.25 9.25 14.04
CA LEU A 223 1.25 7.79 14.15
C LEU A 223 1.53 7.09 12.81
N THR A 224 1.95 7.83 11.78
CA THR A 224 2.34 7.24 10.50
C THR A 224 3.54 6.32 10.68
N ILE A 225 3.36 5.04 10.37
CA ILE A 225 4.42 4.04 10.39
C ILE A 225 4.96 3.90 8.96
N VAL A 226 6.21 4.30 8.75
CA VAL A 226 6.92 4.13 7.47
C VAL A 226 7.56 2.75 7.48
N HIS A 227 6.77 1.72 7.19
CA HIS A 227 7.23 0.34 7.14
C HIS A 227 6.74 -0.37 5.89
N PHE A 228 7.67 -1.01 5.18
CA PHE A 228 7.39 -1.71 3.94
C PHE A 228 7.84 -3.15 4.04
N ARG A 229 6.91 -4.09 3.87
CA ARG A 229 7.23 -5.52 3.82
C ARG A 229 8.03 -5.85 2.56
N ASN A 230 9.18 -6.52 2.67
CA ASN A 230 9.99 -6.93 1.53
C ASN A 230 10.37 -8.43 1.61
N ASN A 231 9.47 -9.31 1.15
CA ASN A 231 9.68 -10.76 1.19
C ASN A 231 10.40 -11.33 -0.04
N HIS A 232 10.84 -10.50 -0.98
CA HIS A 232 11.31 -10.97 -2.30
C HIS A 232 12.54 -11.88 -2.19
N LEU A 233 13.38 -11.72 -1.17
CA LEU A 233 14.49 -12.62 -0.88
C LEU A 233 14.03 -14.05 -0.56
N VAL A 234 13.04 -14.21 0.31
CA VAL A 234 12.50 -15.52 0.69
C VAL A 234 11.92 -16.24 -0.54
N TYR A 235 11.20 -15.49 -1.38
CA TYR A 235 10.68 -16.04 -2.64
C TYR A 235 11.79 -16.40 -3.61
N ALA A 236 12.83 -15.57 -3.76
CA ALA A 236 13.98 -15.89 -4.60
C ALA A 236 14.63 -17.22 -4.17
N ILE A 237 14.86 -17.41 -2.87
CA ILE A 237 15.37 -18.67 -2.30
C ILE A 237 14.44 -19.82 -2.67
N THR A 238 13.12 -19.67 -2.46
CA THR A 238 12.14 -20.73 -2.81
C THR A 238 12.25 -21.15 -4.27
N TRP A 239 12.29 -20.21 -5.21
CA TRP A 239 12.37 -20.52 -6.63
C TRP A 239 13.68 -21.19 -7.02
N PHE A 240 14.81 -20.73 -6.48
CA PHE A 240 16.10 -21.38 -6.75
C PHE A 240 16.20 -22.77 -6.11
N THR A 241 15.61 -22.98 -4.92
CA THR A 241 15.50 -24.31 -4.31
C THR A 241 14.66 -25.26 -5.17
N LEU A 242 13.53 -24.79 -5.71
CA LEU A 242 12.72 -25.59 -6.64
C LEU A 242 13.49 -25.91 -7.94
N ALA A 243 14.22 -24.94 -8.50
CA ALA A 243 15.07 -25.16 -9.67
C ALA A 243 16.16 -26.22 -9.39
N ALA A 244 16.85 -26.12 -8.26
CA ALA A 244 17.85 -27.09 -7.84
C ALA A 244 17.24 -28.49 -7.60
N GLY A 245 16.02 -28.55 -7.04
CA GLY A 245 15.28 -29.79 -6.85
C GLY A 245 14.98 -30.50 -8.17
N VAL A 246 14.58 -29.75 -9.20
CA VAL A 246 14.35 -30.32 -10.55
C VAL A 246 15.63 -30.89 -11.15
N LEU A 247 16.77 -30.20 -10.99
CA LEU A 247 18.08 -30.73 -11.42
C LEU A 247 18.47 -32.00 -10.66
N GLY A 248 18.29 -32.01 -9.34
CA GLY A 248 18.58 -33.17 -8.50
C GLY A 248 17.73 -34.38 -8.86
N ALA A 249 16.42 -34.20 -9.07
CA ALA A 249 15.53 -35.25 -9.52
C ALA A 249 15.90 -35.78 -10.92
N SER A 250 16.23 -34.88 -11.85
CA SER A 250 16.67 -35.25 -13.21
C SER A 250 17.94 -36.09 -13.17
N PHE A 251 18.94 -35.67 -12.38
CA PHE A 251 20.19 -36.39 -12.21
C PHE A 251 20.00 -37.78 -11.58
N PHE A 252 19.15 -37.89 -10.56
CA PHE A 252 18.82 -39.15 -9.92
C PHE A 252 18.19 -40.15 -10.90
N VAL A 253 17.23 -39.70 -11.71
CA VAL A 253 16.60 -40.54 -12.74
C VAL A 253 17.61 -40.97 -13.82
N LEU A 254 18.50 -40.08 -14.24
CA LEU A 254 19.57 -40.41 -15.21
C LEU A 254 20.54 -41.46 -14.66
N ARG A 255 20.88 -41.38 -13.36
CA ARG A 255 21.71 -42.39 -12.69
C ARG A 255 21.05 -43.75 -12.57
N GLN A 256 19.73 -43.84 -12.38
CA GLN A 256 19.03 -45.11 -12.33
C GLN A 256 18.90 -45.80 -13.69
N LYS A 257 18.97 -45.04 -14.78
CA LYS A 257 18.86 -45.54 -16.16
C LYS A 257 20.22 -45.88 -16.79
N SER A 258 21.32 -45.49 -16.16
CA SER A 258 22.71 -45.82 -16.56
C SER A 258 23.16 -47.09 -15.85
#